data_AF-A0A0D3S0I2-F1
#
_entry.id   AF-A0A0D3S0I2-F1
#
_cell.length_a   1.000
_cell.length_b   1.000
_cell.length_c   1.000
_cell.angle_alpha   90.00
_cell.angle_beta   90.00
_cell.angle_gamma   90.00
#
_symmetry.space_group_name_H-M   'P 1'
#
loop_
_entity.id
_entity.type
_entity.pdbx_description
1 polymer ?
#
loop_
_entity_poly.entity_id
_entity_poly.type
_entity_poly.pdbx_seq_one_letter_code
_entity_poly.pdbx_strand_id
1 'polypeptide(L)'
;MQRRMLIAVLTSTAMLLSACHDDDHDSYHSGDNIPKNNITNPVVSTPTAYNQTDMSATAGESVVMTYKMLGINNKEVQATALVFTPKTAPPAKGWPIALWAHGTTGVADICAPSRSQLNSYIKAMIEGLLTAGYVVVAPDYEGLGEPANNELHPFLNVKSEAFSITDAVVAARNYLGNKVSNRWMTVGHSQGGHAALSAAQYQSRAQLDYKGTVAVAPASNLQLILLAGESLAAQQTDIKQKIETLASLDTFTALITAGLRNPNPSLQYSQVFKSPTDKIADNAETDCYPSLEQEFGTAMNTYAEDNADDITNYPRTQSNFMTLSPVKKFLDTDSQPLQVKISTPIIIYQGAMDTTVPKVATDTLLSGDAAKNSPITYKTNTTWDHGTAYVLNIPNILIDVQTLMPIQ
;
A
#
# COMPACT_ATOMS: atom_id res chain seq x y z
N MET A 1 -46.51 37.31 66.50
CA MET A 1 -47.52 36.35 66.98
C MET A 1 -48.28 35.84 65.75
N GLN A 2 -48.15 34.54 65.43
CA GLN A 2 -48.93 33.80 64.41
C GLN A 2 -48.78 34.27 62.95
N ARG A 3 -48.88 33.47 61.89
CA ARG A 3 -48.97 32.01 61.65
C ARG A 3 -48.66 31.82 60.16
N ARG A 4 -48.22 30.61 59.83
CA ARG A 4 -47.95 30.05 58.49
C ARG A 4 -49.07 30.30 57.46
N MET A 5 -48.72 30.36 56.18
CA MET A 5 -49.42 29.60 55.13
C MET A 5 -48.52 29.42 53.89
N LEU A 6 -48.40 28.15 53.46
CA LEU A 6 -47.88 27.73 52.17
C LEU A 6 -48.80 28.22 51.05
N ILE A 7 -48.23 28.65 49.93
CA ILE A 7 -48.89 28.60 48.62
C ILE A 7 -47.92 27.92 47.66
N ALA A 8 -48.29 26.72 47.23
CA ALA A 8 -47.73 26.03 46.08
C ALA A 8 -48.41 26.59 44.83
N VAL A 9 -47.62 27.01 43.84
CA VAL A 9 -48.12 27.31 42.49
C VAL A 9 -47.47 26.33 41.53
N LEU A 10 -48.34 25.49 40.96
CA LEU A 10 -48.09 24.60 39.83
C LEU A 10 -47.60 25.42 38.62
N THR A 11 -46.46 25.02 38.04
CA THR A 11 -46.13 25.40 36.67
C THR A 11 -46.02 24.16 35.81
N SER A 12 -47.01 24.09 34.93
CA SER A 12 -47.27 23.23 33.79
C SER A 12 -46.04 22.80 32.98
N THR A 13 -45.98 21.50 32.77
CA THR A 13 -45.34 20.80 31.65
C THR A 13 -45.78 21.41 30.31
N ALA A 14 -44.81 21.86 29.51
CA ALA A 14 -44.97 22.03 28.08
C ALA A 14 -44.04 21.02 27.38
N MET A 15 -44.63 19.97 26.83
CA MET A 15 -43.97 19.13 25.84
C MET A 15 -43.83 19.93 24.55
N LEU A 16 -42.61 20.11 24.08
CA LEU A 16 -42.32 20.47 22.69
C LEU A 16 -41.54 19.31 22.09
N LEU A 17 -42.25 18.51 21.30
CA LEU A 17 -41.66 17.64 20.29
C LEU A 17 -41.40 18.49 19.05
N SER A 18 -40.14 18.62 18.65
CA SER A 18 -39.75 18.93 17.27
C SER A 18 -38.56 18.06 16.89
N ALA A 19 -38.69 17.43 15.73
CA ALA A 19 -37.84 16.38 15.21
C ALA A 19 -36.51 16.87 14.62
N CYS A 20 -35.61 15.90 14.47
CA CYS A 20 -34.31 15.83 13.80
C CYS A 20 -33.96 16.89 12.74
N HIS A 21 -32.76 17.48 12.89
CA HIS A 21 -31.78 17.68 11.80
C HIS A 21 -30.45 18.10 12.45
N ASP A 22 -29.58 17.14 12.80
CA ASP A 22 -28.21 17.46 13.23
C ASP A 22 -27.30 17.40 11.99
N ASP A 23 -26.95 18.58 11.52
CA ASP A 23 -25.83 18.84 10.63
C ASP A 23 -24.52 18.72 11.45
N ASP A 24 -24.05 17.50 11.69
CA ASP A 24 -22.70 17.30 12.19
C ASP A 24 -21.71 17.36 11.02
N HIS A 25 -21.32 18.58 10.70
CA HIS A 25 -20.02 18.84 10.08
C HIS A 25 -18.93 18.41 11.05
N ASP A 26 -18.49 17.15 10.94
CA ASP A 26 -17.28 16.67 11.60
C ASP A 26 -16.08 17.48 11.11
N SER A 27 -15.77 18.54 11.86
CA SER A 27 -14.52 19.27 11.74
C SER A 27 -13.38 18.35 12.16
N TYR A 28 -12.61 17.90 11.17
CA TYR A 28 -11.40 17.10 11.37
C TYR A 28 -10.40 17.85 12.27
N HIS A 29 -10.37 17.48 13.55
CA HIS A 29 -9.39 17.98 14.50
C HIS A 29 -8.03 17.32 14.23
N SER A 30 -7.09 18.12 13.73
CA SER A 30 -5.67 17.79 13.61
C SER A 30 -5.02 17.68 15.01
N GLY A 31 -4.94 16.46 15.56
CA GLY A 31 -4.15 16.12 16.76
C GLY A 31 -4.10 14.62 17.11
N ASP A 32 -2.89 14.04 17.15
CA ASP A 32 -2.41 12.97 18.06
C ASP A 32 -3.13 11.59 18.23
N ASN A 33 -3.81 11.03 17.22
CA ASN A 33 -4.32 9.63 17.30
C ASN A 33 -3.50 8.58 16.52
N ILE A 34 -2.31 8.93 16.01
CA ILE A 34 -1.41 7.94 15.38
C ILE A 34 -0.67 7.16 16.49
N PRO A 35 -0.82 5.83 16.59
CA PRO A 35 -0.21 5.09 17.69
C PRO A 35 1.32 5.05 17.52
N LYS A 36 2.08 5.46 18.52
CA LYS A 36 3.55 5.38 18.47
C LYS A 36 4.02 3.92 18.48
N ASN A 37 5.08 3.60 17.74
CA ASN A 37 5.72 2.29 17.87
C ASN A 37 6.53 2.24 19.17
N ASN A 38 6.01 1.49 20.15
CA ASN A 38 6.66 1.21 21.44
C ASN A 38 6.97 -0.28 21.62
N ILE A 39 7.08 -1.02 20.51
CA ILE A 39 7.34 -2.46 20.54
C ILE A 39 8.72 -2.72 21.15
N THR A 40 8.75 -3.57 22.18
CA THR A 40 9.98 -3.95 22.87
C THR A 40 10.62 -5.13 22.15
N ASN A 41 11.93 -5.07 21.93
CA ASN A 41 12.71 -6.04 21.14
C ASN A 41 12.07 -6.26 19.76
N PRO A 42 12.02 -5.22 18.91
CA PRO A 42 11.28 -5.26 17.65
C PRO A 42 11.85 -6.26 16.63
N VAL A 43 13.08 -6.73 16.82
CA VAL A 43 13.72 -7.77 16.01
C VAL A 43 13.49 -9.12 16.68
N VAL A 44 12.87 -10.08 15.98
CA VAL A 44 12.44 -11.36 16.56
C VAL A 44 13.62 -12.30 16.81
N SER A 45 14.55 -12.36 15.87
CA SER A 45 15.74 -13.20 15.92
C SER A 45 16.88 -12.57 15.13
N THR A 46 18.10 -13.11 15.26
CA THR A 46 19.24 -12.66 14.46
C THR A 46 18.90 -12.77 12.97
N PRO A 47 18.99 -11.66 12.19
CA PRO A 47 18.73 -11.69 10.76
C PRO A 47 19.57 -12.76 10.04
N THR A 48 18.96 -13.39 9.05
CA THR A 48 19.57 -14.50 8.29
C THR A 48 20.06 -14.00 6.93
N ALA A 49 21.06 -14.64 6.34
CA ALA A 49 21.59 -14.20 5.04
C ALA A 49 20.54 -14.31 3.93
N TYR A 50 20.36 -13.22 3.17
CA TYR A 50 19.56 -13.23 1.95
C TYR A 50 20.46 -13.60 0.76
N ASN A 51 20.18 -14.76 0.14
CA ASN A 51 21.01 -15.33 -0.93
C ASN A 51 20.28 -15.46 -2.27
N GLN A 52 19.05 -14.95 -2.40
CA GLN A 52 18.27 -15.10 -3.64
C GLN A 52 18.74 -14.15 -4.76
N THR A 53 19.33 -13.01 -4.40
CA THR A 53 19.92 -12.06 -5.36
C THR A 53 21.32 -11.67 -4.91
N ASP A 54 22.30 -11.80 -5.80
CA ASP A 54 23.66 -11.34 -5.51
C ASP A 54 23.72 -9.80 -5.49
N MET A 55 23.85 -9.26 -4.29
CA MET A 55 24.05 -7.83 -4.00
C MET A 55 25.49 -7.53 -3.58
N SER A 56 26.40 -8.52 -3.65
CA SER A 56 27.75 -8.43 -3.12
C SER A 56 28.62 -7.40 -3.82
N ALA A 57 28.21 -6.85 -4.96
CA ALA A 57 28.89 -5.73 -5.60
C ALA A 57 28.84 -4.45 -4.75
N THR A 58 27.67 -4.11 -4.20
CA THR A 58 27.40 -2.83 -3.50
C THR A 58 27.07 -2.99 -2.02
N ALA A 59 26.52 -4.15 -1.61
CA ALA A 59 26.14 -4.42 -0.24
C ALA A 59 27.31 -5.00 0.58
N GLY A 60 27.49 -4.49 1.80
CA GLY A 60 28.36 -5.07 2.83
C GLY A 60 27.68 -6.22 3.57
N GLU A 61 26.35 -6.16 3.69
CA GLU A 61 25.50 -7.19 4.28
C GLU A 61 24.17 -7.24 3.52
N SER A 62 23.60 -8.43 3.38
CA SER A 62 22.29 -8.68 2.76
C SER A 62 21.57 -9.72 3.62
N VAL A 63 20.55 -9.30 4.34
CA VAL A 63 19.86 -10.16 5.31
C VAL A 63 18.33 -10.06 5.21
N VAL A 64 17.66 -11.13 5.62
CA VAL A 64 16.23 -11.15 5.94
C VAL A 64 16.09 -10.96 7.45
N MET A 65 15.39 -9.90 7.84
CA MET A 65 15.07 -9.58 9.22
C MET A 65 13.59 -9.84 9.48
N THR A 66 13.28 -10.72 10.42
CA THR A 66 11.92 -10.84 10.97
C THR A 66 11.73 -9.82 12.08
N TYR A 67 10.70 -8.99 11.97
CA TYR A 67 10.39 -7.94 12.90
C TYR A 67 8.94 -7.98 13.35
N LYS A 68 8.69 -7.38 14.52
CA LYS A 68 7.36 -7.21 15.10
C LYS A 68 6.76 -5.90 14.61
N MET A 69 5.46 -5.93 14.31
CA MET A 69 4.68 -4.75 13.96
C MET A 69 3.28 -4.81 14.56
N LEU A 70 2.58 -3.68 14.58
CA LEU A 70 1.15 -3.68 14.88
C LEU A 70 0.38 -4.01 13.58
N GLY A 71 -0.36 -5.11 13.57
CA GLY A 71 -1.18 -5.52 12.42
C GLY A 71 -2.51 -4.76 12.30
N ILE A 72 -3.21 -4.96 11.19
CA ILE A 72 -4.49 -4.30 10.86
C ILE A 72 -5.56 -4.56 11.91
N ASN A 73 -5.52 -5.75 12.55
CA ASN A 73 -6.41 -6.17 13.63
C ASN A 73 -6.01 -5.62 15.01
N ASN A 74 -5.08 -4.66 15.07
CA ASN A 74 -4.53 -4.07 16.30
C ASN A 74 -3.89 -5.10 17.25
N LYS A 75 -3.32 -6.18 16.69
CA LYS A 75 -2.52 -7.16 17.41
C LYS A 75 -1.06 -7.04 17.01
N GLU A 76 -0.14 -7.36 17.92
CA GLU A 76 1.26 -7.53 17.53
C GLU A 76 1.37 -8.76 16.63
N VAL A 77 1.95 -8.56 15.45
CA VAL A 77 2.20 -9.60 14.44
C VAL A 77 3.66 -9.52 14.00
N GLN A 78 4.09 -10.46 13.18
CA GLN A 78 5.45 -10.52 12.65
C GLN A 78 5.42 -10.40 11.14
N ALA A 79 6.41 -9.70 10.58
CA ALA A 79 6.65 -9.62 9.15
C ALA A 79 8.15 -9.72 8.88
N THR A 80 8.52 -9.93 7.63
CA THR A 80 9.92 -9.95 7.20
C THR A 80 10.28 -8.71 6.39
N ALA A 81 11.56 -8.34 6.44
CA ALA A 81 12.12 -7.27 5.64
C ALA A 81 13.51 -7.66 5.14
N LEU A 82 13.81 -7.34 3.89
CA LEU A 82 15.17 -7.31 3.40
C LEU A 82 15.89 -6.08 3.97
N VAL A 83 17.10 -6.28 4.47
CA VAL A 83 17.99 -5.21 4.94
C VAL A 83 19.33 -5.34 4.24
N PHE A 84 19.73 -4.26 3.56
CA PHE A 84 21.00 -4.16 2.87
C PHE A 84 21.82 -3.00 3.45
N THR A 85 23.07 -3.27 3.82
CA THR A 85 23.99 -2.22 4.28
C THR A 85 25.00 -1.84 3.20
N PRO A 86 25.39 -0.56 3.07
CA PRO A 86 26.46 -0.17 2.15
C PRO A 86 27.80 -0.79 2.51
N LYS A 87 28.67 -1.02 1.51
CA LYS A 87 30.09 -1.37 1.75
C LYS A 87 30.93 -0.23 2.33
N THR A 88 30.51 1.02 2.12
CA THR A 88 31.20 2.20 2.65
C THR A 88 31.15 2.20 4.17
N ALA A 89 32.16 2.70 4.88
CA ALA A 89 32.05 2.89 6.32
C ALA A 89 30.83 3.78 6.69
N PRO A 90 30.16 3.56 7.85
CA PRO A 90 29.13 4.46 8.33
C PRO A 90 29.63 5.91 8.40
N PRO A 91 28.87 6.90 7.89
CA PRO A 91 29.13 8.31 8.13
C PRO A 91 29.17 8.63 9.62
N ALA A 92 29.65 9.82 9.99
CA ALA A 92 29.81 10.21 11.40
C ALA A 92 28.48 10.14 12.19
N LYS A 93 27.35 10.37 11.54
CA LYS A 93 26.01 10.27 12.13
C LYS A 93 25.31 8.92 11.88
N GLY A 94 26.01 7.95 11.30
CA GLY A 94 25.46 6.69 10.81
C GLY A 94 24.81 6.81 9.43
N TRP A 95 24.59 5.69 8.76
CA TRP A 95 23.87 5.66 7.48
C TRP A 95 22.41 6.11 7.66
N PRO A 96 21.89 7.00 6.82
CA PRO A 96 20.46 7.22 6.72
C PRO A 96 19.76 6.03 6.04
N ILE A 97 18.46 5.85 6.32
CA ILE A 97 17.67 4.71 5.84
C ILE A 97 16.79 5.14 4.67
N ALA A 98 17.03 4.58 3.48
CA ALA A 98 16.10 4.67 2.36
C ALA A 98 15.23 3.41 2.36
N LEU A 99 13.97 3.53 2.76
CA LEU A 99 13.05 2.40 2.67
C LEU A 99 12.52 2.27 1.23
N TRP A 100 12.69 1.09 0.66
CA TRP A 100 12.17 0.74 -0.66
C TRP A 100 10.92 -0.14 -0.50
N ALA A 101 9.79 0.37 -0.95
CA ALA A 101 8.48 -0.27 -0.90
C ALA A 101 8.19 -0.96 -2.24
N HIS A 102 7.92 -2.27 -2.21
CA HIS A 102 7.74 -3.06 -3.42
C HIS A 102 6.34 -2.88 -4.04
N GLY A 103 6.26 -3.05 -5.36
CA GLY A 103 4.99 -3.17 -6.08
C GLY A 103 4.33 -4.53 -5.85
N THR A 104 3.17 -4.75 -6.47
CA THR A 104 2.39 -5.98 -6.29
C THR A 104 3.16 -7.22 -6.72
N THR A 105 3.29 -8.18 -5.81
CA THR A 105 3.84 -9.53 -6.06
C THR A 105 2.79 -10.63 -5.88
N GLY A 106 1.74 -10.36 -5.09
CA GLY A 106 0.72 -11.31 -4.65
C GLY A 106 0.34 -11.03 -3.20
N VAL A 107 -0.53 -11.85 -2.61
CA VAL A 107 -0.98 -11.72 -1.20
C VAL A 107 -0.70 -12.96 -0.37
N ALA A 108 -0.21 -14.05 -0.99
CA ALA A 108 0.24 -15.25 -0.31
C ALA A 108 1.67 -15.09 0.20
N ASP A 109 2.01 -15.75 1.32
CA ASP A 109 3.33 -15.66 1.95
C ASP A 109 4.50 -15.91 1.01
N ILE A 110 4.33 -16.85 0.06
CA ILE A 110 5.36 -17.22 -0.92
C ILE A 110 5.71 -16.07 -1.88
N CYS A 111 4.83 -15.08 -2.01
CA CYS A 111 4.98 -13.94 -2.89
C CYS A 111 5.83 -12.80 -2.28
N ALA A 112 6.27 -12.95 -1.03
CA ALA A 112 7.17 -12.01 -0.38
C ALA A 112 8.49 -11.84 -1.17
N PRO A 113 8.93 -10.59 -1.46
CA PRO A 113 10.22 -10.34 -2.08
C PRO A 113 11.41 -10.99 -1.36
N SER A 114 11.37 -11.12 -0.03
CA SER A 114 12.44 -11.77 0.73
C SER A 114 12.67 -13.26 0.42
N ARG A 115 11.68 -13.91 -0.21
CA ARG A 115 11.72 -15.34 -0.58
C ARG A 115 12.15 -15.58 -2.03
N SER A 116 12.28 -14.52 -2.82
CA SER A 116 12.45 -14.61 -4.27
C SER A 116 13.65 -13.81 -4.76
N GLN A 117 14.10 -14.10 -5.98
CA GLN A 117 15.08 -13.28 -6.66
C GLN A 117 14.44 -11.93 -7.06
N LEU A 118 15.15 -10.83 -6.80
CA LEU A 118 14.74 -9.50 -7.20
C LEU A 118 14.95 -9.35 -8.72
N ASN A 119 13.99 -8.72 -9.39
CA ASN A 119 14.17 -8.36 -10.80
C ASN A 119 15.28 -7.30 -10.95
N SER A 120 15.80 -7.17 -12.18
CA SER A 120 16.94 -6.30 -12.49
C SER A 120 16.70 -4.82 -12.16
N TYR A 121 15.47 -4.32 -12.27
CA TYR A 121 15.15 -2.92 -12.00
C TYR A 121 15.06 -2.63 -10.50
N ILE A 122 14.51 -3.56 -9.72
CA ILE A 122 14.53 -3.49 -8.26
C ILE A 122 15.97 -3.55 -7.76
N LYS A 123 16.74 -4.51 -8.26
CA LYS A 123 18.18 -4.64 -7.98
C LYS A 123 18.91 -3.32 -8.28
N ALA A 124 18.71 -2.74 -9.46
CA ALA A 124 19.35 -1.48 -9.84
C ALA A 124 18.99 -0.31 -8.92
N MET A 125 17.73 -0.21 -8.47
CA MET A 125 17.31 0.80 -7.50
C MET A 125 18.02 0.61 -6.15
N ILE A 126 18.01 -0.61 -5.61
CA ILE A 126 18.65 -0.92 -4.31
C ILE A 126 20.17 -0.72 -4.39
N GLU A 127 20.82 -1.18 -5.46
CA GLU A 127 22.26 -0.96 -5.71
C GLU A 127 22.59 0.53 -5.81
N GLY A 128 21.74 1.32 -6.46
CA GLY A 128 21.88 2.77 -6.55
C GLY A 128 21.79 3.46 -5.18
N LEU A 129 20.82 3.08 -4.35
CA LEU A 129 20.68 3.59 -2.98
C LEU A 129 21.89 3.19 -2.10
N LEU A 130 22.34 1.95 -2.18
CA LEU A 130 23.51 1.47 -1.45
C LEU A 130 24.78 2.24 -1.86
N THR A 131 24.96 2.45 -3.18
CA THR A 131 26.09 3.20 -3.73
C THR A 131 26.07 4.66 -3.29
N ALA A 132 24.88 5.24 -3.14
CA ALA A 132 24.69 6.59 -2.62
C ALA A 132 24.84 6.70 -1.08
N GLY A 133 25.10 5.58 -0.38
CA GLY A 133 25.40 5.57 1.05
C GLY A 133 24.20 5.37 1.98
N TYR A 134 23.08 4.85 1.46
CA TYR A 134 21.89 4.55 2.26
C TYR A 134 21.83 3.09 2.67
N VAL A 135 21.47 2.82 3.93
CA VAL A 135 20.93 1.50 4.28
C VAL A 135 19.58 1.38 3.60
N VAL A 136 19.34 0.24 2.94
CA VAL A 136 18.05 -0.05 2.32
C VAL A 136 17.29 -1.04 3.19
N VAL A 137 16.06 -0.67 3.56
CA VAL A 137 15.09 -1.55 4.21
C VAL A 137 13.96 -1.77 3.23
N ALA A 138 13.57 -3.02 2.98
CA ALA A 138 12.49 -3.36 2.07
C ALA A 138 11.57 -4.40 2.75
N PRO A 139 10.50 -3.95 3.44
CA PRO A 139 9.57 -4.85 4.11
C PRO A 139 8.74 -5.63 3.10
N ASP A 140 8.40 -6.87 3.44
CA ASP A 140 7.47 -7.69 2.66
C ASP A 140 6.00 -7.30 2.91
N TYR A 141 5.71 -6.52 3.95
CA TYR A 141 4.36 -6.18 4.45
C TYR A 141 3.71 -7.26 5.35
N GLU A 142 2.70 -6.83 6.11
CA GLU A 142 1.88 -7.71 6.97
C GLU A 142 1.29 -8.86 6.17
N GLY A 143 1.33 -10.10 6.69
CA GLY A 143 0.78 -11.28 6.02
C GLY A 143 1.55 -11.74 4.78
N LEU A 144 2.76 -11.22 4.55
CA LEU A 144 3.69 -11.74 3.54
C LEU A 144 4.96 -12.25 4.24
N GLY A 145 5.51 -13.35 3.71
CA GLY A 145 6.80 -13.88 4.10
C GLY A 145 6.71 -14.84 5.27
N GLU A 146 7.39 -14.53 6.37
CA GLU A 146 7.35 -15.34 7.59
C GLU A 146 6.88 -14.50 8.78
N PRO A 147 6.14 -15.10 9.74
CA PRO A 147 5.69 -16.50 9.79
C PRO A 147 4.51 -16.79 8.84
N ALA A 148 4.65 -17.84 8.02
CA ALA A 148 3.66 -18.18 6.99
C ALA A 148 2.33 -18.75 7.54
N ASN A 149 1.25 -18.55 6.78
CA ASN A 149 -0.13 -19.00 7.01
C ASN A 149 -0.78 -18.49 8.30
N ASN A 150 -0.27 -17.40 8.86
CA ASN A 150 -0.81 -16.82 10.09
C ASN A 150 -1.88 -15.76 9.83
N GLU A 151 -1.74 -14.99 8.76
CA GLU A 151 -2.67 -13.92 8.39
C GLU A 151 -2.58 -13.58 6.90
N LEU A 152 -3.68 -13.11 6.31
CA LEU A 152 -3.71 -12.70 4.91
C LEU A 152 -3.16 -11.28 4.75
N HIS A 153 -2.34 -11.01 3.73
CA HIS A 153 -1.82 -9.68 3.47
C HIS A 153 -2.95 -8.65 3.23
N PRO A 154 -3.09 -7.59 4.07
CA PRO A 154 -4.06 -6.51 3.84
C PRO A 154 -3.64 -5.62 2.65
N PHE A 155 -3.74 -6.17 1.45
CA PHE A 155 -3.32 -5.58 0.19
C PHE A 155 -3.94 -4.20 -0.05
N LEU A 156 -3.10 -3.19 -0.36
CA LEU A 156 -3.50 -1.81 -0.59
C LEU A 156 -4.28 -1.19 0.58
N ASN A 157 -4.04 -1.66 1.82
CA ASN A 157 -4.57 -1.03 3.01
C ASN A 157 -3.57 0.00 3.57
N VAL A 158 -3.97 1.27 3.58
CA VAL A 158 -3.12 2.40 3.98
C VAL A 158 -2.52 2.19 5.37
N LYS A 159 -3.34 1.76 6.34
CA LYS A 159 -2.88 1.61 7.73
C LYS A 159 -1.89 0.45 7.87
N SER A 160 -2.22 -0.72 7.29
CA SER A 160 -1.36 -1.91 7.36
C SER A 160 0.00 -1.65 6.71
N GLU A 161 0.03 -1.17 5.46
CA GLU A 161 1.27 -0.92 4.73
C GLU A 161 2.14 0.14 5.41
N ALA A 162 1.51 1.20 5.93
CA ALA A 162 2.24 2.22 6.67
C ALA A 162 2.88 1.65 7.94
N PHE A 163 2.19 0.76 8.66
CA PHE A 163 2.70 0.18 9.90
C PHE A 163 3.81 -0.83 9.61
N SER A 164 3.67 -1.62 8.55
CA SER A 164 4.76 -2.47 8.06
C SER A 164 6.02 -1.66 7.79
N ILE A 165 5.88 -0.51 7.13
CA ILE A 165 7.00 0.38 6.81
C ILE A 165 7.60 1.02 8.07
N THR A 166 6.78 1.68 8.90
CA THR A 166 7.29 2.43 10.06
C THR A 166 7.97 1.50 11.06
N ASP A 167 7.41 0.30 11.25
CA ASP A 167 7.90 -0.64 12.25
C ASP A 167 9.14 -1.40 11.73
N ALA A 168 9.25 -1.63 10.41
CA ALA A 168 10.47 -2.17 9.79
C ALA A 168 11.67 -1.22 9.95
N VAL A 169 11.47 0.10 9.79
CA VAL A 169 12.55 1.09 9.97
C VAL A 169 13.02 1.11 11.42
N VAL A 170 12.09 1.05 12.39
CA VAL A 170 12.43 0.97 13.82
C VAL A 170 13.21 -0.32 14.13
N ALA A 171 12.78 -1.45 13.58
CA ALA A 171 13.45 -2.74 13.76
C ALA A 171 14.86 -2.75 13.12
N ALA A 172 15.01 -2.25 11.90
CA ALA A 172 16.31 -2.16 11.22
C ALA A 172 17.27 -1.25 11.99
N ARG A 173 16.76 -0.15 12.56
CA ARG A 173 17.54 0.72 13.43
C ARG A 173 17.96 0.05 14.73
N ASN A 174 17.07 -0.74 15.33
CA ASN A 174 17.39 -1.53 16.52
C ASN A 174 18.49 -2.56 16.23
N TYR A 175 18.39 -3.27 15.10
CA TYR A 175 19.37 -4.26 14.66
C TYR A 175 20.75 -3.65 14.37
N LEU A 176 20.81 -2.55 13.62
CA LEU A 176 22.07 -1.95 13.16
C LEU A 176 22.72 -1.02 14.21
N GLY A 177 21.98 -0.65 15.25
CA GLY A 177 22.50 0.12 16.39
C GLY A 177 23.07 1.48 15.98
N ASN A 178 24.30 1.76 16.40
CA ASN A 178 24.96 3.05 16.15
C ASN A 178 25.48 3.22 14.71
N LYS A 179 25.38 2.20 13.85
CA LYS A 179 25.80 2.29 12.44
C LYS A 179 24.81 3.10 11.59
N VAL A 180 23.59 3.31 12.06
CA VAL A 180 22.53 4.03 11.34
C VAL A 180 22.08 5.28 12.08
N SER A 181 21.67 6.29 11.33
CA SER A 181 21.11 7.54 11.84
C SER A 181 19.61 7.42 12.14
N ASN A 182 19.02 8.47 12.68
CA ASN A 182 17.57 8.56 12.83
C ASN A 182 16.85 9.03 11.56
N ARG A 183 17.58 9.34 10.48
CA ARG A 183 16.99 9.92 9.26
C ARG A 183 16.52 8.83 8.33
N TRP A 184 15.29 8.95 7.84
CA TRP A 184 14.74 7.98 6.91
C TRP A 184 13.77 8.62 5.90
N MET A 185 13.57 7.96 4.78
CA MET A 185 12.57 8.34 3.76
C MET A 185 12.08 7.11 3.02
N THR A 186 11.04 7.26 2.19
CA THR A 186 10.43 6.16 1.43
C THR A 186 10.54 6.38 -0.08
N VAL A 187 10.73 5.28 -0.80
CA VAL A 187 10.65 5.20 -2.27
C VAL A 187 9.78 4.00 -2.62
N GLY A 188 8.86 4.12 -3.57
CA GLY A 188 8.08 2.96 -4.01
C GLY A 188 7.34 3.17 -5.33
N HIS A 189 6.97 2.05 -5.98
CA HIS A 189 6.29 2.02 -7.28
C HIS A 189 5.01 1.18 -7.22
N SER A 190 3.94 1.62 -7.88
CA SER A 190 2.65 0.92 -7.94
C SER A 190 2.03 0.77 -6.55
N GLN A 191 1.77 -0.45 -6.05
CA GLN A 191 1.47 -0.70 -4.63
C GLN A 191 2.52 -0.07 -3.70
N GLY A 192 3.80 -0.18 -4.03
CA GLY A 192 4.87 0.42 -3.23
C GLY A 192 4.79 1.95 -3.20
N GLY A 193 4.26 2.57 -4.26
CA GLY A 193 3.97 4.01 -4.29
C GLY A 193 2.83 4.38 -3.34
N HIS A 194 1.77 3.56 -3.31
CA HIS A 194 0.69 3.65 -2.33
C HIS A 194 1.21 3.47 -0.89
N ALA A 195 2.02 2.45 -0.64
CA ALA A 195 2.64 2.18 0.66
C ALA A 195 3.57 3.33 1.10
N ALA A 196 4.35 3.91 0.19
CA ALA A 196 5.22 5.04 0.48
C ALA A 196 4.44 6.29 0.90
N LEU A 197 3.33 6.62 0.21
CA LEU A 197 2.43 7.70 0.61
C LEU A 197 1.73 7.41 1.93
N SER A 198 1.34 6.15 2.16
CA SER A 198 0.75 5.69 3.42
C SER A 198 1.72 5.87 4.60
N ALA A 199 2.99 5.51 4.41
CA ALA A 199 4.04 5.75 5.39
C ALA A 199 4.26 7.23 5.68
N ALA A 200 4.13 8.11 4.68
CA ALA A 200 4.20 9.56 4.90
C ALA A 200 3.10 10.05 5.84
N GLN A 201 1.87 9.51 5.71
CA GLN A 201 0.73 9.80 6.58
C GLN A 201 0.95 9.34 8.03
N TYR A 202 1.65 8.22 8.23
CA TYR A 202 1.88 7.65 9.57
C TYR A 202 3.34 7.74 10.05
N GLN A 203 4.17 8.58 9.43
CA GLN A 203 5.62 8.62 9.68
C GLN A 203 5.98 8.81 11.16
N SER A 204 5.13 9.53 11.91
CA SER A 204 5.36 9.83 13.33
C SER A 204 5.37 8.59 14.20
N ARG A 205 4.80 7.46 13.74
CA ARG A 205 4.87 6.15 14.42
C ARG A 205 6.30 5.71 14.67
N ALA A 206 7.19 5.93 13.71
CA ALA A 206 8.57 5.49 13.79
C ALA A 206 9.33 6.25 14.88
N GLN A 207 8.89 7.44 15.28
CA GLN A 207 9.59 8.33 16.22
C GLN A 207 11.02 8.64 15.75
N LEU A 208 11.18 8.75 14.41
CA LEU A 208 12.42 9.02 13.70
C LEU A 208 12.27 10.25 12.81
N ASP A 209 13.39 10.75 12.29
CA ASP A 209 13.45 11.97 11.51
C ASP A 209 13.13 11.69 10.03
N TYR A 210 11.83 11.71 9.71
CA TYR A 210 11.32 11.44 8.36
C TYR A 210 11.61 12.59 7.39
N LYS A 211 12.19 12.28 6.22
CA LYS A 211 12.65 13.28 5.24
C LYS A 211 11.77 13.45 4.01
N GLY A 212 10.86 12.52 3.74
CA GLY A 212 9.91 12.63 2.63
C GLY A 212 9.64 11.32 1.91
N THR A 213 8.95 11.42 0.78
CA THR A 213 8.59 10.28 -0.10
C THR A 213 8.94 10.58 -1.55
N VAL A 214 9.41 9.56 -2.27
CA VAL A 214 9.29 9.48 -3.73
C VAL A 214 8.32 8.34 -4.09
N ALA A 215 7.14 8.66 -4.62
CA ALA A 215 6.14 7.68 -5.04
C ALA A 215 6.03 7.66 -6.56
N VAL A 216 6.02 6.48 -7.17
CA VAL A 216 5.89 6.31 -8.62
C VAL A 216 4.62 5.54 -8.91
N ALA A 217 3.77 6.08 -9.78
CA ALA A 217 2.47 5.50 -10.14
C ALA A 217 1.69 4.95 -8.93
N PRO A 218 1.44 5.76 -7.87
CA PRO A 218 0.85 5.25 -6.64
C PRO A 218 -0.59 4.78 -6.89
N ALA A 219 -0.84 3.49 -6.64
CA ALA A 219 -2.18 2.91 -6.71
C ALA A 219 -3.11 3.69 -5.77
N SER A 220 -4.13 4.35 -6.32
CA SER A 220 -5.04 5.23 -5.59
C SER A 220 -6.37 5.27 -6.32
N ASN A 221 -7.45 5.69 -5.65
CA ASN A 221 -8.79 5.73 -6.24
C ASN A 221 -9.15 4.41 -6.95
N LEU A 222 -9.00 3.27 -6.25
CA LEU A 222 -9.06 1.93 -6.86
C LEU A 222 -10.37 1.66 -7.61
N GLN A 223 -11.49 2.24 -7.14
CA GLN A 223 -12.76 2.19 -7.86
C GLN A 223 -12.69 2.86 -9.24
N LEU A 224 -12.03 4.02 -9.33
CA LEU A 224 -11.83 4.72 -10.59
C LEU A 224 -10.92 3.93 -11.54
N ILE A 225 -9.87 3.30 -11.01
CA ILE A 225 -8.99 2.42 -11.80
C ILE A 225 -9.81 1.27 -12.42
N LEU A 226 -10.60 0.57 -11.60
CA LEU A 226 -11.44 -0.53 -12.07
C LEU A 226 -12.42 -0.05 -13.16
N LEU A 227 -13.18 1.01 -12.91
CA LEU A 227 -14.16 1.53 -13.87
C LEU A 227 -13.51 2.01 -15.18
N ALA A 228 -12.33 2.64 -15.10
CA ALA A 228 -11.58 3.05 -16.28
C ALA A 228 -11.10 1.83 -17.09
N GLY A 229 -10.61 0.79 -16.41
CA GLY A 229 -10.20 -0.46 -17.04
C GLY A 229 -11.36 -1.20 -17.71
N GLU A 230 -12.52 -1.30 -17.05
CA GLU A 230 -13.73 -1.88 -17.65
C GLU A 230 -14.18 -1.10 -18.89
N SER A 231 -14.12 0.24 -18.83
CA SER A 231 -14.44 1.10 -19.97
C SER A 231 -13.45 0.94 -21.13
N LEU A 232 -12.16 0.78 -20.84
CA LEU A 232 -11.12 0.49 -21.83
C LEU A 232 -11.38 -0.87 -22.50
N ALA A 233 -11.63 -1.90 -21.71
CA ALA A 233 -11.93 -3.23 -22.19
C ALA A 233 -13.18 -3.27 -23.10
N ALA A 234 -14.22 -2.52 -22.74
CA ALA A 234 -15.43 -2.42 -23.57
C ALA A 234 -15.16 -1.81 -24.96
N GLN A 235 -14.12 -1.00 -25.11
CA GLN A 235 -13.74 -0.35 -26.37
C GLN A 235 -12.73 -1.17 -27.19
N GLN A 236 -12.07 -2.17 -26.60
CA GLN A 236 -11.11 -3.01 -27.28
C GLN A 236 -11.82 -3.99 -28.23
N THR A 237 -11.46 -3.92 -29.51
CA THR A 237 -11.95 -4.86 -30.54
C THR A 237 -11.06 -6.10 -30.65
N ASP A 238 -9.78 -5.98 -30.29
CA ASP A 238 -8.87 -7.12 -30.21
C ASP A 238 -9.17 -7.92 -28.94
N ILE A 239 -9.56 -9.18 -29.12
CA ILE A 239 -9.98 -10.04 -28.01
C ILE A 239 -8.84 -10.33 -27.04
N LYS A 240 -7.59 -10.40 -27.50
CA LYS A 240 -6.44 -10.69 -26.64
C LYS A 240 -6.17 -9.50 -25.72
N GLN A 241 -6.14 -8.29 -26.27
CA GLN A 241 -6.00 -7.06 -25.46
C GLN A 241 -7.14 -6.90 -24.44
N LYS A 242 -8.37 -7.26 -24.85
CA LYS A 242 -9.52 -7.28 -23.94
C LYS A 242 -9.34 -8.27 -22.80
N ILE A 243 -8.95 -9.50 -23.10
CA ILE A 243 -8.71 -10.53 -22.09
C ILE A 243 -7.56 -10.14 -21.17
N GLU A 244 -6.45 -9.62 -21.68
CA GLU A 244 -5.32 -9.13 -20.88
C GLU A 244 -5.78 -8.05 -19.89
N THR A 245 -6.55 -7.07 -20.37
CA THR A 245 -7.09 -5.99 -19.53
C THR A 245 -8.01 -6.55 -18.43
N LEU A 246 -8.98 -7.39 -18.80
CA LEU A 246 -9.97 -7.92 -17.87
C LEU A 246 -9.38 -8.91 -16.86
N ALA A 247 -8.44 -9.76 -17.28
CA ALA A 247 -7.74 -10.68 -16.40
C ALA A 247 -6.94 -9.92 -15.35
N SER A 248 -6.27 -8.83 -15.73
CA SER A 248 -5.54 -7.98 -14.79
C SER A 248 -6.48 -7.35 -13.75
N LEU A 249 -7.63 -6.82 -14.19
CA LEU A 249 -8.65 -6.24 -13.29
C LEU A 249 -9.24 -7.28 -12.32
N ASP A 250 -9.52 -8.48 -12.81
CA ASP A 250 -10.03 -9.59 -11.98
C ASP A 250 -8.97 -10.04 -10.97
N THR A 251 -7.70 -10.07 -11.37
CA THR A 251 -6.57 -10.39 -10.48
C THR A 251 -6.46 -9.38 -9.34
N PHE A 252 -6.44 -8.07 -9.63
CA PHE A 252 -6.41 -7.06 -8.57
C PHE A 252 -7.65 -7.12 -7.66
N THR A 253 -8.82 -7.37 -8.24
CA THR A 253 -10.07 -7.54 -7.47
C THR A 253 -9.99 -8.76 -6.53
N ALA A 254 -9.38 -9.86 -6.97
CA ALA A 254 -9.17 -11.05 -6.16
C ALA A 254 -8.16 -10.79 -5.02
N LEU A 255 -7.03 -10.14 -5.30
CA LEU A 255 -6.04 -9.77 -4.28
C LEU A 255 -6.61 -8.81 -3.23
N ILE A 256 -7.42 -7.82 -3.63
CA ILE A 256 -8.15 -6.95 -2.70
C ILE A 256 -9.13 -7.78 -1.85
N THR A 257 -9.85 -8.72 -2.47
CA THR A 257 -10.80 -9.59 -1.74
C THR A 257 -10.09 -10.44 -0.68
N ALA A 258 -8.93 -11.02 -1.01
CA ALA A 258 -8.07 -11.73 -0.07
C ALA A 258 -7.64 -10.83 1.11
N GLY A 259 -7.15 -9.63 0.82
CA GLY A 259 -6.73 -8.69 1.87
C GLY A 259 -7.89 -8.24 2.77
N LEU A 260 -9.08 -8.06 2.22
CA LEU A 260 -10.29 -7.72 2.98
C LEU A 260 -10.76 -8.84 3.90
N ARG A 261 -10.48 -10.10 3.55
CA ARG A 261 -10.81 -11.25 4.38
C ARG A 261 -10.02 -11.29 5.68
N ASN A 262 -8.88 -10.62 5.79
CA ASN A 262 -8.13 -10.51 7.04
C ASN A 262 -9.00 -9.89 8.17
N PRO A 263 -9.49 -8.63 8.07
CA PRO A 263 -10.41 -8.07 9.05
C PRO A 263 -11.87 -8.54 8.88
N ASN A 264 -12.22 -9.18 7.76
CA ASN A 264 -13.59 -9.63 7.46
C ASN A 264 -13.63 -11.12 7.04
N PRO A 265 -13.35 -12.08 7.94
CA PRO A 265 -13.20 -13.50 7.58
C PRO A 265 -14.50 -14.16 7.05
N SER A 266 -15.65 -13.50 7.18
CA SER A 266 -16.91 -13.96 6.60
C SER A 266 -17.09 -13.61 5.12
N LEU A 267 -16.30 -12.67 4.57
CA LEU A 267 -16.35 -12.30 3.15
C LEU A 267 -15.94 -13.49 2.28
N GLN A 268 -16.80 -13.88 1.34
CA GLN A 268 -16.53 -15.00 0.42
C GLN A 268 -16.28 -14.48 -1.00
N TYR A 269 -15.39 -15.15 -1.74
CA TYR A 269 -15.14 -14.82 -3.16
C TYR A 269 -16.41 -14.88 -4.01
N SER A 270 -17.36 -15.77 -3.72
CA SER A 270 -18.64 -15.88 -4.42
C SER A 270 -19.58 -14.66 -4.25
N GLN A 271 -19.31 -13.80 -3.25
CA GLN A 271 -19.99 -12.51 -3.10
C GLN A 271 -19.40 -11.44 -4.03
N VAL A 272 -18.16 -11.62 -4.48
CA VAL A 272 -17.42 -10.68 -5.34
C VAL A 272 -17.41 -11.13 -6.80
N PHE A 273 -17.26 -12.43 -7.03
CA PHE A 273 -17.18 -13.08 -8.33
C PHE A 273 -18.33 -14.06 -8.55
N LYS A 274 -18.74 -14.23 -9.81
CA LYS A 274 -19.69 -15.25 -10.23
C LYS A 274 -18.96 -16.58 -10.39
N SER A 275 -19.67 -17.69 -10.23
CA SER A 275 -19.09 -19.01 -10.48
C SER A 275 -19.00 -19.33 -11.97
N PRO A 276 -17.93 -19.99 -12.46
CA PRO A 276 -16.80 -20.58 -11.70
C PRO A 276 -15.61 -19.66 -11.41
N THR A 277 -15.67 -18.39 -11.79
CA THR A 277 -14.57 -17.41 -11.62
C THR A 277 -14.23 -17.16 -10.16
N ASP A 278 -15.20 -17.29 -9.26
CA ASP A 278 -14.98 -17.27 -7.81
C ASP A 278 -13.95 -18.30 -7.31
N LYS A 279 -13.83 -19.44 -8.00
CA LYS A 279 -12.85 -20.49 -7.67
C LYS A 279 -11.43 -20.12 -8.11
N ILE A 280 -11.29 -19.38 -9.21
CA ILE A 280 -10.00 -18.84 -9.65
C ILE A 280 -9.58 -17.72 -8.69
N ALA A 281 -10.52 -16.85 -8.32
CA ALA A 281 -10.25 -15.76 -7.38
C ALA A 281 -9.77 -16.25 -6.01
N ASP A 282 -10.27 -17.40 -5.53
CA ASP A 282 -9.83 -18.03 -4.28
C ASP A 282 -8.34 -18.39 -4.26
N ASN A 283 -7.76 -18.68 -5.44
CA ASN A 283 -6.32 -18.93 -5.58
C ASN A 283 -5.47 -17.69 -5.28
N ALA A 284 -6.04 -16.50 -5.10
CA ALA A 284 -5.32 -15.33 -4.59
C ALA A 284 -4.63 -15.60 -3.24
N GLU A 285 -5.18 -16.47 -2.39
CA GLU A 285 -4.59 -16.81 -1.09
C GLU A 285 -3.39 -17.77 -1.21
N THR A 286 -3.14 -18.35 -2.38
CA THR A 286 -2.03 -19.31 -2.62
C THR A 286 -1.04 -18.86 -3.68
N ASP A 287 -1.53 -18.13 -4.70
CA ASP A 287 -0.79 -17.87 -5.92
C ASP A 287 -0.30 -16.42 -5.96
N CYS A 288 0.86 -16.25 -6.60
CA CYS A 288 1.40 -14.93 -6.86
C CYS A 288 0.74 -14.30 -8.08
N TYR A 289 0.82 -12.96 -8.15
CA TYR A 289 0.11 -12.16 -9.15
C TYR A 289 0.23 -12.69 -10.59
N PRO A 290 1.43 -13.03 -11.12
CA PRO A 290 1.55 -13.48 -12.51
C PRO A 290 0.84 -14.80 -12.78
N SER A 291 0.87 -15.74 -11.82
CA SER A 291 0.19 -17.03 -11.96
C SER A 291 -1.32 -16.85 -11.93
N LEU A 292 -1.82 -16.05 -10.98
CA LEU A 292 -3.25 -15.79 -10.85
C LEU A 292 -3.82 -15.06 -12.08
N GLU A 293 -3.09 -14.05 -12.60
CA GLU A 293 -3.46 -13.34 -13.83
C GLU A 293 -3.51 -14.29 -15.03
N GLN A 294 -2.53 -15.18 -15.13
CA GLN A 294 -2.50 -16.20 -16.18
C GLN A 294 -3.71 -17.16 -16.07
N GLU A 295 -4.15 -17.52 -14.87
CA GLU A 295 -5.33 -18.38 -14.69
C GLU A 295 -6.62 -17.70 -15.15
N PHE A 296 -6.85 -16.44 -14.76
CA PHE A 296 -7.98 -15.65 -15.25
C PHE A 296 -7.94 -15.52 -16.77
N GLY A 297 -6.78 -15.15 -17.33
CA GLY A 297 -6.61 -15.01 -18.78
C GLY A 297 -6.83 -16.31 -19.53
N THR A 298 -6.35 -17.45 -18.99
CA THR A 298 -6.55 -18.77 -19.59
C THR A 298 -8.02 -19.15 -19.60
N ALA A 299 -8.74 -18.94 -18.49
CA ALA A 299 -10.16 -19.25 -18.41
C ALA A 299 -11.01 -18.39 -19.37
N MET A 300 -10.66 -17.12 -19.53
CA MET A 300 -11.31 -16.24 -20.52
C MET A 300 -11.00 -16.65 -21.96
N ASN A 301 -9.75 -17.03 -22.26
CA ASN A 301 -9.37 -17.51 -23.60
C ASN A 301 -10.10 -18.80 -23.97
N THR A 302 -10.15 -19.78 -23.07
CA THR A 302 -10.93 -21.01 -23.30
C THR A 302 -12.40 -20.70 -23.57
N TYR A 303 -12.99 -19.79 -22.79
CA TYR A 303 -14.37 -19.36 -23.04
C TYR A 303 -14.52 -18.69 -24.41
N ALA A 304 -13.60 -17.81 -24.80
CA ALA A 304 -13.62 -17.14 -26.10
C ALA A 304 -13.55 -18.15 -27.26
N GLU A 305 -12.66 -19.14 -27.18
CA GLU A 305 -12.52 -20.22 -28.17
C GLU A 305 -13.83 -21.01 -28.35
N ASP A 306 -14.52 -21.29 -27.24
CA ASP A 306 -15.82 -21.98 -27.23
C ASP A 306 -17.00 -21.10 -27.69
N ASN A 307 -16.82 -19.77 -27.76
CA ASN A 307 -17.90 -18.79 -28.01
C ASN A 307 -17.57 -17.82 -29.16
N ALA A 308 -16.82 -18.29 -30.17
CA ALA A 308 -16.50 -17.51 -31.39
C ALA A 308 -15.87 -16.14 -31.10
N ASP A 309 -14.86 -16.12 -30.22
CA ASP A 309 -14.13 -14.94 -29.76
C ASP A 309 -14.99 -13.90 -29.00
N ASP A 310 -16.16 -14.30 -28.48
CA ASP A 310 -17.03 -13.46 -27.67
C ASP A 310 -16.98 -13.85 -26.18
N ILE A 311 -16.54 -12.91 -25.33
CA ILE A 311 -16.50 -13.05 -23.86
C ILE A 311 -17.54 -12.19 -23.15
N THR A 312 -18.50 -11.59 -23.86
CA THR A 312 -19.51 -10.67 -23.29
C THR A 312 -20.28 -11.31 -22.13
N ASN A 313 -20.51 -12.63 -22.20
CA ASN A 313 -21.24 -13.39 -21.19
C ASN A 313 -20.33 -14.20 -20.24
N TYR A 314 -19.00 -14.02 -20.29
CA TYR A 314 -18.08 -14.68 -19.36
C TYR A 314 -18.38 -14.22 -17.91
N PRO A 315 -18.57 -15.15 -16.95
CA PRO A 315 -19.08 -14.83 -15.63
C PRO A 315 -17.98 -14.22 -14.72
N ARG A 316 -17.71 -12.91 -14.84
CA ARG A 316 -16.71 -12.19 -14.02
C ARG A 316 -17.24 -11.79 -12.64
N THR A 317 -17.20 -10.51 -12.29
CA THR A 317 -17.63 -9.98 -11.00
C THR A 317 -19.15 -9.91 -10.84
N GLN A 318 -19.63 -9.92 -9.59
CA GLN A 318 -21.02 -9.66 -9.23
C GLN A 318 -21.33 -8.17 -9.41
N SER A 319 -22.45 -7.79 -10.01
CA SER A 319 -22.73 -6.37 -10.31
C SER A 319 -22.79 -5.44 -9.08
N ASN A 320 -23.04 -6.01 -7.88
CA ASN A 320 -23.17 -5.26 -6.63
C ASN A 320 -21.96 -5.37 -5.70
N PHE A 321 -20.86 -6.02 -6.11
CA PHE A 321 -19.76 -6.33 -5.17
C PHE A 321 -19.14 -5.09 -4.50
N MET A 322 -19.01 -3.98 -5.23
CA MET A 322 -18.48 -2.72 -4.69
C MET A 322 -19.37 -2.08 -3.61
N THR A 323 -20.63 -2.53 -3.49
CA THR A 323 -21.58 -2.05 -2.47
C THR A 323 -21.56 -2.90 -1.21
N LEU A 324 -20.86 -4.06 -1.22
CA LEU A 324 -20.65 -4.85 0.00
C LEU A 324 -19.93 -3.99 1.03
N SER A 325 -20.45 -3.93 2.26
CA SER A 325 -19.92 -3.05 3.32
C SER A 325 -18.39 -3.07 3.47
N PRO A 326 -17.69 -4.22 3.54
CA PRO A 326 -16.23 -4.23 3.65
C PRO A 326 -15.53 -3.68 2.40
N VAL A 327 -16.05 -3.96 1.20
CA VAL A 327 -15.49 -3.47 -0.06
C VAL A 327 -15.71 -1.96 -0.20
N LYS A 328 -16.93 -1.49 0.07
CA LYS A 328 -17.27 -0.06 -0.02
C LYS A 328 -16.41 0.77 0.92
N LYS A 329 -16.33 0.36 2.19
CA LYS A 329 -15.48 1.04 3.18
C LYS A 329 -14.01 1.08 2.72
N PHE A 330 -13.50 -0.02 2.20
CA PHE A 330 -12.13 -0.06 1.73
C PHE A 330 -11.87 0.88 0.56
N LEU A 331 -12.74 0.89 -0.45
CA LEU A 331 -12.62 1.77 -1.60
C LEU A 331 -12.73 3.25 -1.20
N ASP A 332 -13.65 3.59 -0.30
CA ASP A 332 -13.89 4.96 0.13
C ASP A 332 -12.79 5.49 1.06
N THR A 333 -12.31 4.66 2.00
CA THR A 333 -11.45 5.12 3.10
C THR A 333 -10.18 4.29 3.27
N ASP A 334 -10.27 2.97 3.44
CA ASP A 334 -9.13 2.22 3.98
C ASP A 334 -7.98 2.05 2.95
N SER A 335 -8.24 2.28 1.67
CA SER A 335 -7.28 2.22 0.55
C SER A 335 -6.85 3.59 -0.02
N GLN A 336 -7.33 4.71 0.54
CA GLN A 336 -7.02 6.04 -0.02
C GLN A 336 -5.86 6.70 0.73
N PRO A 337 -4.65 6.83 0.15
CA PRO A 337 -3.56 7.56 0.77
C PRO A 337 -3.83 9.08 0.70
N LEU A 338 -3.00 9.89 1.37
CA LEU A 338 -3.08 11.36 1.35
C LEU A 338 -4.46 11.92 1.72
N GLN A 339 -5.17 11.28 2.65
CA GLN A 339 -6.40 11.84 3.23
C GLN A 339 -6.12 12.95 4.25
N VAL A 340 -4.86 13.11 4.66
CA VAL A 340 -4.41 14.15 5.60
C VAL A 340 -3.26 14.94 5.01
N LYS A 341 -3.10 16.19 5.44
CA LYS A 341 -1.96 17.02 5.05
C LYS A 341 -0.66 16.37 5.53
N ILE A 342 0.30 16.24 4.62
CA ILE A 342 1.68 15.83 4.91
C ILE A 342 2.56 17.08 4.96
N SER A 343 3.42 17.18 5.98
CA SER A 343 4.31 18.33 6.17
C SER A 343 5.69 18.14 5.57
N THR A 344 6.09 16.91 5.27
CA THR A 344 7.37 16.59 4.61
C THR A 344 7.23 16.55 3.08
N PRO A 345 8.30 16.83 2.31
CA PRO A 345 8.26 16.79 0.85
C PRO A 345 7.81 15.46 0.27
N ILE A 346 7.00 15.52 -0.79
CA ILE A 346 6.58 14.36 -1.59
C ILE A 346 6.92 14.65 -3.06
N ILE A 347 7.51 13.67 -3.74
CA ILE A 347 7.70 13.70 -5.18
C ILE A 347 6.90 12.54 -5.79
N ILE A 348 6.01 12.84 -6.74
CA ILE A 348 5.21 11.84 -7.44
C ILE A 348 5.62 11.79 -8.91
N TYR A 349 5.93 10.60 -9.41
CA TYR A 349 6.12 10.32 -10.84
C TYR A 349 4.90 9.61 -11.40
N GLN A 350 4.37 10.06 -12.55
CA GLN A 350 3.24 9.41 -13.22
C GLN A 350 3.40 9.42 -14.73
N GLY A 351 3.13 8.29 -15.36
CA GLY A 351 3.06 8.17 -16.81
C GLY A 351 1.68 8.52 -17.36
N ALA A 352 1.62 9.27 -18.47
CA ALA A 352 0.36 9.56 -19.14
C ALA A 352 -0.20 8.36 -19.92
N MET A 353 0.66 7.41 -20.29
CA MET A 353 0.28 6.15 -20.97
C MET A 353 0.11 4.99 -19.97
N ASP A 354 0.07 5.29 -18.67
CA ASP A 354 -0.15 4.27 -17.64
C ASP A 354 -1.58 3.72 -17.75
N THR A 355 -1.70 2.43 -18.05
CA THR A 355 -2.98 1.72 -18.14
C THR A 355 -3.29 0.87 -16.91
N THR A 356 -2.34 0.76 -15.97
CA THR A 356 -2.49 -0.03 -14.74
C THR A 356 -2.93 0.86 -13.58
N VAL A 357 -2.27 2.00 -13.40
CA VAL A 357 -2.69 3.10 -12.53
C VAL A 357 -2.86 4.34 -13.41
N PRO A 358 -4.02 4.48 -14.08
CA PRO A 358 -4.25 5.59 -14.98
C PRO A 358 -3.98 6.94 -14.33
N LYS A 359 -3.34 7.85 -15.07
CA LYS A 359 -2.98 9.20 -14.59
C LYS A 359 -4.16 9.92 -13.91
N VAL A 360 -5.38 9.71 -14.40
CA VAL A 360 -6.60 10.29 -13.81
C VAL A 360 -6.81 9.89 -12.35
N ALA A 361 -6.38 8.69 -11.93
CA ALA A 361 -6.44 8.26 -10.54
C ALA A 361 -5.51 9.09 -9.65
N THR A 362 -4.27 9.31 -10.10
CA THR A 362 -3.32 10.18 -9.38
C THR A 362 -3.73 11.64 -9.43
N ASP A 363 -4.26 12.14 -10.55
CA ASP A 363 -4.77 13.50 -10.66
C ASP A 363 -5.96 13.73 -9.69
N THR A 364 -6.84 12.73 -9.55
CA THR A 364 -7.96 12.76 -8.61
C THR A 364 -7.45 12.81 -7.16
N LEU A 365 -6.47 11.96 -6.82
CA LEU A 365 -5.80 12.00 -5.52
C LEU A 365 -5.23 13.40 -5.21
N LEU A 366 -4.54 14.01 -6.19
CA LEU A 366 -3.92 15.33 -6.05
C LEU A 366 -4.91 16.49 -6.05
N SER A 367 -6.16 16.26 -6.47
CA SER A 367 -7.22 17.26 -6.40
C SER A 367 -7.82 17.41 -4.99
N GLY A 368 -7.55 16.46 -4.08
CA GLY A 368 -8.02 16.50 -2.69
C GLY A 368 -7.36 17.61 -1.86
N ASP A 369 -8.07 18.12 -0.85
CA ASP A 369 -7.60 19.24 -0.03
C ASP A 369 -6.31 18.92 0.72
N ALA A 370 -6.18 17.71 1.26
CA ALA A 370 -4.96 17.25 1.92
C ALA A 370 -3.73 17.32 1.00
N ALA A 371 -3.86 16.83 -0.25
CA ALA A 371 -2.80 16.88 -1.24
C ALA A 371 -2.44 18.31 -1.64
N LYS A 372 -3.44 19.17 -1.92
CA LYS A 372 -3.24 20.59 -2.24
C LYS A 372 -2.50 21.37 -1.15
N ASN A 373 -2.67 20.96 0.11
CA ASN A 373 -2.03 21.58 1.26
C ASN A 373 -0.69 20.93 1.66
N SER A 374 -0.23 19.91 0.93
CA SER A 374 1.03 19.20 1.14
C SER A 374 2.10 19.68 0.13
N PRO A 375 3.40 19.62 0.47
CA PRO A 375 4.48 20.04 -0.44
C PRO A 375 4.78 18.94 -1.48
N ILE A 376 3.93 18.84 -2.50
CA ILE A 376 4.00 17.82 -3.55
C ILE A 376 4.64 18.38 -4.83
N THR A 377 5.67 17.70 -5.32
CA THR A 377 6.20 17.89 -6.69
C THR A 377 5.67 16.78 -7.59
N TYR A 378 4.90 17.14 -8.61
CA TYR A 378 4.31 16.16 -9.54
C TYR A 378 5.03 16.17 -10.89
N LYS A 379 5.72 15.07 -11.20
CA LYS A 379 6.51 14.86 -12.41
C LYS A 379 5.74 13.92 -13.34
N THR A 380 5.42 14.41 -14.53
CA THR A 380 4.65 13.64 -15.52
C THR A 380 5.35 13.66 -16.88
N ASN A 381 5.06 12.64 -17.69
CA ASN A 381 5.56 12.57 -19.05
C ASN A 381 4.50 11.92 -19.95
N THR A 382 4.37 12.44 -21.18
CA THR A 382 3.36 12.00 -22.15
C THR A 382 3.64 10.61 -22.74
N THR A 383 4.86 10.08 -22.61
CA THR A 383 5.26 8.80 -23.18
C THR A 383 5.56 7.72 -22.14
N TRP A 384 5.60 8.06 -20.85
CA TRP A 384 5.77 7.05 -19.81
C TRP A 384 4.47 6.25 -19.63
N ASP A 385 4.61 4.94 -19.58
CA ASP A 385 3.63 3.96 -19.11
C ASP A 385 3.87 3.61 -17.63
N HIS A 386 3.14 2.61 -17.13
CA HIS A 386 3.23 2.17 -15.73
C HIS A 386 4.65 1.79 -15.29
N GLY A 387 5.38 1.06 -16.14
CA GLY A 387 6.71 0.53 -15.81
C GLY A 387 7.82 1.54 -16.11
N THR A 388 7.75 2.22 -17.25
CA THR A 388 8.76 3.20 -17.69
C THR A 388 8.77 4.45 -16.82
N ALA A 389 7.64 4.82 -16.20
CA ALA A 389 7.61 5.86 -15.17
C ALA A 389 8.58 5.57 -14.03
N TYR A 390 8.83 4.29 -13.70
CA TYR A 390 9.83 3.85 -12.74
C TYR A 390 11.20 3.61 -13.38
N VAL A 391 11.26 2.68 -14.34
CA VAL A 391 12.52 2.14 -14.89
C VAL A 391 13.39 3.23 -15.52
N LEU A 392 12.80 4.14 -16.32
CA LEU A 392 13.56 5.20 -16.98
C LEU A 392 13.97 6.32 -16.01
N ASN A 393 13.34 6.38 -14.84
CA ASN A 393 13.57 7.41 -13.85
C ASN A 393 14.38 6.96 -12.64
N ILE A 394 14.87 5.71 -12.58
CA ILE A 394 15.74 5.26 -11.47
C ILE A 394 16.87 6.29 -11.19
N PRO A 395 17.62 6.81 -12.17
CA PRO A 395 18.64 7.84 -11.91
C PRO A 395 18.07 9.13 -11.31
N ASN A 396 16.92 9.60 -11.79
CA ASN A 396 16.25 10.80 -11.29
C ASN A 396 15.71 10.62 -9.87
N ILE A 397 15.15 9.44 -9.58
CA ILE A 397 14.66 9.06 -8.25
C ILE A 397 15.83 9.03 -7.26
N LEU A 398 16.99 8.49 -7.65
CA LEU A 398 18.20 8.50 -6.81
C LEU A 398 18.71 9.92 -6.52
N ILE A 399 18.61 10.83 -7.49
CA ILE A 399 18.94 12.25 -7.30
C ILE A 399 17.95 12.92 -6.34
N ASP A 400 16.66 12.62 -6.48
CA ASP A 400 15.61 13.14 -5.60
C ASP A 400 15.82 12.66 -4.16
N VAL A 401 16.14 11.38 -3.95
CA VAL A 401 16.50 10.82 -2.63
C VAL A 401 17.68 11.56 -2.02
N GLN A 402 18.75 11.78 -2.79
CA GLN A 402 19.93 12.51 -2.33
C GLN A 402 19.62 13.98 -2.00
N THR A 403 18.71 14.59 -2.74
CA THR A 403 18.27 15.98 -2.53
C THR A 403 17.43 16.10 -1.25
N LEU A 404 16.49 15.19 -1.03
CA LEU A 404 15.62 15.19 0.16
C LEU A 404 16.37 14.76 1.42
N MET A 405 17.33 13.84 1.29
CA MET A 405 18.09 13.30 2.41
C MET A 405 19.60 13.22 2.11
N PRO A 406 20.33 14.35 2.06
CA PRO A 406 21.77 14.33 1.84
C PRO A 406 22.50 13.57 2.95
N ILE A 407 23.54 12.82 2.60
CA ILE A 407 24.45 12.15 3.55
C ILE A 407 25.15 13.21 4.44
N GLN A 408 25.32 12.92 5.74
CA GLN A 408 25.86 13.86 6.74
C GLN A 408 27.06 13.32 7.50
#